data_AF-A0A3N4A8U5-F1
#
_entry.id   AF-A0A3N4A8U5-F1
#
_cell.length_a   1.000
_cell.length_b   1.000
_cell.length_c   1.000
_cell.angle_alpha   90.00
_cell.angle_beta   90.00
_cell.angle_gamma   90.00
#
_symmetry.space_group_name_H-M   'P 1'
#
loop_
_entity.id
_entity.type
_entity.pdbx_description
1 polymer ?
#
loop_
_entity_poly.entity_id
_entity_poly.type
_entity_poly.pdbx_seq_one_letter_code
_entity_poly.pdbx_strand_id
1 'polypeptide(L)'
;MSKTITDSQLNKIAKMIRNWPQEEAFNWNNICTASKSFLSYVPTRQALSKKPIVKNAYHVKKEELRKAITMVKDVPRPQSMLDAMNKIERLQRENDALRSELAKMAEIAQRFIYNASIAGISQQRLMAPLPKVRRG
;
A
#
# COMPACT_ATOMS: atom_id res chain seq x y z
N MET A 1 -11.82 2.23 -38.46
CA MET A 1 -11.44 0.93 -37.87
C MET A 1 -11.21 1.09 -36.38
N SER A 2 -11.95 0.34 -35.55
CA SER A 2 -11.78 0.31 -34.09
C SER A 2 -10.47 -0.41 -33.74
N LYS A 3 -9.44 0.33 -33.33
CA LYS A 3 -8.23 -0.28 -32.75
C LYS A 3 -8.59 -0.81 -31.36
N THR A 4 -8.76 -2.11 -31.27
CA THR A 4 -9.08 -2.79 -30.01
C THR A 4 -7.86 -2.78 -29.10
N ILE A 5 -8.00 -2.19 -27.92
CA ILE A 5 -6.95 -2.25 -26.89
C ILE A 5 -6.98 -3.65 -26.28
N THR A 6 -5.85 -4.36 -26.36
CA THR A 6 -5.69 -5.71 -25.80
C THR A 6 -5.60 -5.69 -24.27
N ASP A 7 -5.93 -6.80 -23.62
CA ASP A 7 -5.86 -6.91 -22.17
C ASP A 7 -4.43 -6.70 -21.62
N SER A 8 -3.41 -7.13 -22.37
CA SER A 8 -2.00 -6.87 -22.02
C SER A 8 -1.70 -5.36 -21.98
N GLN A 9 -2.19 -4.59 -22.96
CA GLN A 9 -2.07 -3.14 -22.97
C GLN A 9 -2.87 -2.49 -21.85
N LEU A 10 -4.09 -2.96 -21.58
CA LEU A 10 -4.91 -2.46 -20.47
C LEU A 10 -4.23 -2.69 -19.11
N ASN A 11 -3.59 -3.84 -18.91
CA ASN A 11 -2.83 -4.16 -17.71
C ASN A 11 -1.62 -3.22 -17.54
N LYS A 12 -0.87 -2.96 -18.62
CA LYS A 12 0.25 -1.99 -18.60
C LYS A 12 -0.22 -0.58 -18.24
N ILE A 13 -1.31 -0.12 -18.87
CA ILE A 13 -1.91 1.19 -18.58
C ILE A 13 -2.40 1.26 -17.13
N ALA A 14 -3.09 0.22 -16.64
CA ALA A 14 -3.57 0.18 -15.26
C ALA A 14 -2.41 0.19 -14.25
N LYS A 15 -1.30 -0.51 -14.54
CA LYS A 15 -0.09 -0.48 -13.72
C LYS A 15 0.56 0.91 -13.72
N MET A 16 0.68 1.55 -14.88
CA MET A 16 1.16 2.93 -15.00
C MET A 16 0.31 3.90 -14.18
N ILE A 17 -1.03 3.79 -14.22
CA ILE A 17 -1.93 4.64 -13.43
C ILE A 17 -1.72 4.45 -11.93
N ARG A 18 -1.57 3.21 -11.44
CA ARG A 18 -1.29 2.95 -10.01
C ARG A 18 0.05 3.56 -9.57
N ASN A 19 1.04 3.49 -10.44
CA ASN A 19 2.39 4.00 -10.19
C ASN A 19 2.61 5.41 -10.73
N TRP A 20 1.53 6.20 -10.87
CA TRP A 20 1.63 7.55 -11.43
C TRP A 20 2.59 8.41 -10.61
N PRO A 21 3.54 9.12 -11.25
CA PRO A 21 4.53 9.96 -10.57
C PRO A 21 3.86 11.10 -9.79
N GLN A 22 4.47 11.52 -8.68
CA GLN A 22 3.87 12.54 -7.80
C GLN A 22 4.00 13.95 -8.41
N GLU A 23 5.02 14.15 -9.24
CA GLU A 23 5.39 15.42 -9.85
C GLU A 23 4.48 15.78 -11.03
N GLU A 24 3.76 14.80 -11.61
CA GLU A 24 2.87 15.02 -12.74
C GLU A 24 1.40 15.10 -12.32
N ALA A 25 0.67 16.04 -12.91
CA ALA A 25 -0.76 16.18 -12.66
C ALA A 25 -1.54 14.90 -13.01
N PHE A 26 -2.22 14.33 -12.01
CA PHE A 26 -3.04 13.14 -12.19
C PHE A 26 -4.40 13.48 -12.83
N ASN A 27 -4.44 13.54 -14.16
CA ASN A 27 -5.64 13.83 -14.93
C ASN A 27 -5.76 12.96 -16.19
N TRP A 28 -6.95 12.90 -16.78
CA TRP A 28 -7.22 12.04 -17.94
C TRP A 28 -6.42 12.42 -19.19
N ASN A 29 -6.09 13.70 -19.39
CA ASN A 29 -5.30 14.12 -20.55
C ASN A 29 -3.89 13.53 -20.47
N ASN A 30 -3.25 13.64 -19.31
CA ASN A 30 -1.92 13.07 -19.09
C ASN A 30 -1.93 11.55 -19.16
N ILE A 31 -2.95 10.88 -18.62
CA ILE A 31 -3.11 9.43 -18.74
C ILE A 31 -3.25 9.00 -20.20
N CYS A 32 -4.03 9.73 -21.02
CA CYS A 32 -4.17 9.44 -22.44
C CYS A 32 -2.83 9.62 -23.16
N THR A 33 -2.11 10.71 -22.91
CA THR A 33 -0.79 10.97 -23.50
C THR A 33 0.21 9.88 -23.12
N ALA A 34 0.32 9.53 -21.83
CA ALA A 34 1.24 8.51 -21.35
C ALA A 34 0.90 7.10 -21.90
N SER A 35 -0.39 6.81 -22.11
CA SER A 35 -0.84 5.55 -22.71
C SER A 35 -0.37 5.35 -24.15
N LYS A 36 0.08 6.40 -24.85
CA LYS A 36 0.65 6.31 -26.21
C LYS A 36 1.84 5.35 -26.26
N SER A 37 2.64 5.29 -25.19
CA SER A 37 3.78 4.37 -25.05
C SER A 37 3.39 2.90 -25.20
N PHE A 38 2.12 2.55 -24.92
CA PHE A 38 1.61 1.18 -25.02
C PHE A 38 0.70 0.95 -26.23
N LEU A 39 0.09 1.99 -26.78
CA LEU A 39 -0.97 1.88 -27.79
C LEU A 39 -0.55 2.31 -29.20
N SER A 40 0.65 2.86 -29.41
CA SER A 40 1.08 3.45 -30.71
C SER A 40 0.20 4.62 -31.19
N TYR A 41 -0.79 5.04 -30.41
CA TYR A 41 -1.64 6.21 -30.63
C TYR A 41 -2.10 6.76 -29.27
N VAL A 42 -2.56 8.02 -29.25
CA VAL A 42 -3.15 8.61 -28.04
C VAL A 42 -4.63 8.21 -27.97
N PRO A 43 -5.06 7.37 -27.01
CA PRO A 43 -6.46 7.03 -26.86
C PRO A 43 -7.27 8.22 -26.34
N THR A 44 -8.59 8.18 -26.53
CA THR A 44 -9.49 9.13 -25.87
C THR A 44 -9.77 8.70 -24.44
N ARG A 45 -10.11 9.66 -23.56
CA ARG A 45 -10.61 9.37 -22.20
C ARG A 45 -11.72 8.33 -22.23
N GLN A 46 -12.68 8.47 -23.14
CA GLN A 46 -13.83 7.57 -23.24
C GLN A 46 -13.41 6.14 -23.57
N ALA A 47 -12.40 5.96 -24.42
CA ALA A 47 -11.89 4.64 -24.79
C ALA A 47 -11.25 3.92 -23.59
N LEU A 48 -10.54 4.67 -22.72
CA LEU A 48 -9.92 4.13 -21.52
C LEU A 48 -10.90 3.96 -20.35
N SER A 49 -11.75 4.96 -20.09
CA SER A 49 -12.64 4.97 -18.92
C SER A 49 -13.77 3.94 -19.01
N LYS A 50 -14.09 3.44 -20.21
CA LYS A 50 -15.02 2.32 -20.40
C LYS A 50 -14.41 0.97 -20.03
N LYS A 51 -13.08 0.86 -19.88
CA LYS A 51 -12.39 -0.38 -19.56
C LYS A 51 -12.34 -0.55 -18.03
N PRO A 52 -12.98 -1.60 -17.46
CA PRO A 52 -13.13 -1.73 -16.00
C PRO A 52 -11.81 -1.66 -15.24
N ILE A 53 -10.77 -2.33 -15.75
CA ILE A 53 -9.45 -2.36 -15.10
C ILE A 53 -8.78 -0.98 -15.02
N VAL A 54 -8.90 -0.19 -16.08
CA VAL A 54 -8.33 1.16 -16.16
C VAL A 54 -9.15 2.12 -15.30
N LYS A 55 -10.49 2.01 -15.34
CA LYS A 55 -11.39 2.79 -14.49
C LYS A 55 -11.10 2.53 -13.01
N ASN A 56 -10.95 1.27 -12.61
CA ASN A 56 -10.63 0.91 -11.23
C ASN A 56 -9.27 1.48 -10.80
N ALA A 57 -8.22 1.29 -11.61
CA ALA A 57 -6.90 1.83 -11.31
C ALA A 57 -6.94 3.36 -11.12
N TYR A 58 -7.72 4.07 -11.94
CA TYR A 58 -7.89 5.51 -11.82
C TYR A 58 -8.55 5.91 -10.49
N HIS A 59 -9.65 5.25 -10.12
CA HIS A 59 -10.36 5.54 -8.87
C HIS A 59 -9.48 5.28 -7.65
N VAL A 60 -8.83 4.13 -7.59
CA VAL A 60 -7.93 3.77 -6.49
C VAL A 60 -6.84 4.83 -6.32
N LYS A 61 -6.13 5.17 -7.41
CA LYS A 61 -5.06 6.18 -7.34
C LYS A 61 -5.59 7.57 -6.94
N LYS A 62 -6.77 7.94 -7.42
CA LYS A 62 -7.39 9.23 -7.05
C LYS A 62 -7.71 9.30 -5.57
N GLU A 63 -8.22 8.22 -4.98
CA GLU A 63 -8.51 8.14 -3.56
C GLU A 63 -7.22 8.14 -2.71
N GLU A 64 -6.17 7.46 -3.16
CA GLU A 64 -4.84 7.53 -2.53
C GLU A 64 -4.30 8.96 -2.49
N LEU A 65 -4.35 9.68 -3.63
CA LEU A 65 -3.89 11.07 -3.71
C LEU A 65 -4.72 12.00 -2.81
N ARG A 66 -6.04 11.79 -2.74
CA ARG A 66 -6.92 12.52 -1.81
C ARG A 66 -6.53 12.29 -0.36
N LYS A 67 -6.33 11.01 0.03
CA LYS A 67 -5.92 10.63 1.39
C LYS A 67 -4.56 11.21 1.78
N ALA A 68 -3.61 11.20 0.85
CA ALA A 68 -2.30 11.81 1.05
C ALA A 68 -2.42 13.32 1.31
N ILE A 69 -3.27 14.03 0.56
CA ILE A 69 -3.53 15.46 0.77
C ILE A 69 -4.18 15.70 2.14
N THR A 70 -5.15 14.89 2.56
CA THR A 70 -5.78 15.04 3.90
C THR A 70 -4.81 14.74 5.03
N MET A 71 -3.98 13.69 4.91
CA MET A 71 -2.95 13.41 5.92
C MET A 71 -1.93 14.55 6.05
N VAL A 72 -1.51 15.16 4.93
CA VAL A 72 -0.58 16.31 4.96
C VAL A 72 -1.25 17.56 5.54
N LYS A 73 -2.57 17.72 5.38
CA LYS A 73 -3.31 18.86 5.95
C LYS A 73 -3.51 18.74 7.46
N ASP A 74 -3.74 17.52 7.95
CA ASP A 74 -4.04 17.27 9.37
C ASP A 74 -2.80 16.95 10.21
N VAL A 75 -1.62 16.80 9.60
CA VAL A 75 -0.35 16.72 10.32
C VAL A 75 0.08 18.13 10.71
N PRO A 76 0.22 18.45 12.01
CA PRO A 76 0.81 19.71 12.43
C PRO A 76 2.18 19.85 11.77
N ARG A 77 2.34 20.92 10.98
CA ARG A 77 3.65 21.22 10.38
C ARG A 77 4.63 21.47 11.52
N PRO A 78 5.84 20.89 11.46
CA PRO A 78 6.87 21.22 12.43
C PRO A 78 7.13 22.73 12.37
N GLN A 79 7.17 23.39 13.53
CA GLN A 79 7.33 24.84 13.61
C GLN A 79 8.74 25.27 13.19
N SER A 80 9.71 24.36 13.26
CA SER A 80 11.09 24.55 12.80
C SER A 80 11.69 23.29 12.17
N MET A 81 12.80 23.45 11.43
CA MET A 81 13.62 22.33 10.94
C MET A 81 14.14 21.46 12.09
N LEU A 82 14.49 22.08 13.22
CA LEU A 82 14.93 21.38 14.42
C LEU A 82 13.81 20.48 14.99
N ASP A 83 12.56 20.97 15.02
CA ASP A 83 11.41 20.16 15.46
C ASP A 83 11.18 18.97 14.52
N ALA A 84 11.37 19.16 13.22
CA ALA A 84 11.27 18.08 12.24
C ALA A 84 12.34 17.02 12.48
N MET A 85 13.60 17.44 12.69
CA MET A 85 14.73 16.54 12.98
C MET A 85 14.50 15.78 14.29
N ASN A 86 14.08 16.46 15.36
CA ASN A 86 13.76 15.84 16.65
C ASN A 86 12.62 14.81 16.53
N LYS A 87 11.59 15.12 15.73
CA LYS A 87 10.47 14.20 15.48
C LYS A 87 10.93 12.96 14.71
N ILE A 88 11.76 13.13 13.68
CA ILE A 88 12.35 12.02 12.91
C ILE A 88 13.19 11.15 13.82
N GLU A 89 14.07 11.75 14.63
CA GLU A 89 14.93 11.00 15.56
C GLU A 89 14.10 10.20 16.56
N ARG A 90 13.06 10.81 17.15
CA ARG A 90 12.16 10.12 18.07
C ARG A 90 11.45 8.94 17.40
N LEU A 91 10.90 9.14 16.21
CA LEU A 91 10.23 8.08 15.45
C LEU A 91 11.19 6.97 15.06
N GLN A 92 12.44 7.29 14.71
CA GLN A 92 13.45 6.30 14.40
C GLN A 92 13.79 5.45 15.64
N ARG A 93 14.04 6.09 16.79
CA ARG A 93 14.28 5.40 18.07
C ARG A 93 13.11 4.50 18.47
N GLU A 94 11.88 4.97 18.31
CA GLU A 94 10.67 4.18 18.57
C GLU A 94 10.57 2.98 17.61
N ASN A 95 10.86 3.18 16.32
CA ASN A 95 10.86 2.10 15.33
C ASN A 95 11.91 1.04 15.67
N ASP A 96 13.12 1.46 16.04
CA ASP A 96 14.20 0.55 16.40
C ASP A 96 13.87 -0.24 17.68
N ALA A 97 13.29 0.42 18.68
CA ALA A 97 12.81 -0.24 19.89
C ALA A 97 11.70 -1.26 19.59
N LEU A 98 10.71 -0.91 18.78
CA LEU A 98 9.63 -1.81 18.37
C LEU A 98 10.17 -3.02 17.57
N ARG A 99 11.14 -2.80 16.68
CA ARG A 99 11.80 -3.88 15.94
C ARG A 99 12.57 -4.81 16.87
N SER A 100 13.28 -4.26 17.85
CA SER A 100 13.96 -5.08 18.86
C SER A 100 12.98 -5.90 19.67
N GLU A 101 11.82 -5.35 20.04
CA GLU A 101 10.83 -6.07 20.83
C GLU A 101 10.15 -7.17 20.00
N LEU A 102 9.81 -6.88 18.74
CA LEU A 102 9.32 -7.89 17.80
C LEU A 102 10.31 -9.04 17.60
N ALA A 103 11.61 -8.75 17.51
CA ALA A 103 12.63 -9.78 17.39
C ALA A 103 12.67 -10.70 18.63
N LYS A 104 12.58 -10.14 19.84
CA LYS A 104 12.49 -10.92 21.09
C LYS A 104 11.21 -11.76 21.14
N MET A 105 10.06 -11.18 20.77
CA MET A 105 8.79 -11.91 20.71
C MET A 105 8.85 -13.07 19.72
N ALA A 106 9.47 -12.87 18.55
CA ALA A 106 9.67 -13.92 17.56
C ALA A 106 10.57 -15.05 18.08
N GLU A 107 11.64 -14.71 18.81
CA GLU A 107 12.51 -15.70 19.44
C GLU A 107 11.75 -16.54 20.49
N ILE A 108 10.97 -15.89 21.34
CA ILE A 108 10.12 -16.57 22.35
C ILE A 108 9.10 -17.47 21.65
N ALA A 109 8.44 -16.98 20.60
CA ALA A 109 7.49 -17.76 19.82
C ALA A 109 8.16 -19.00 19.20
N GLN A 110 9.37 -18.87 18.67
CA GLN A 110 10.13 -20.00 18.13
C GLN A 110 10.45 -21.05 19.20
N ARG A 111 10.85 -20.61 20.41
CA ARG A 111 11.08 -21.51 21.55
C ARG A 111 9.80 -22.25 21.95
N PHE A 112 8.66 -21.56 21.98
CA PHE A 112 7.37 -22.19 22.26
C PHE A 112 6.97 -23.21 21.20
N ILE A 113 7.13 -22.89 19.91
CA ILE A 113 6.83 -23.82 18.81
C ILE A 113 7.72 -25.07 18.89
N TYR A 114 9.03 -24.87 19.12
CA TYR A 114 9.97 -25.99 19.28
C TYR A 114 9.59 -26.87 20.46
N ASN A 115 9.40 -26.29 21.66
CA ASN A 115 9.04 -27.03 22.86
C ASN A 115 7.68 -27.73 22.75
N ALA A 116 6.71 -27.10 22.07
CA ALA A 116 5.42 -27.71 21.80
C ALA A 116 5.54 -28.92 20.86
N SER A 117 6.40 -28.84 19.84
CA SER A 117 6.62 -29.93 18.88
C SER A 117 7.23 -31.17 19.55
N ILE A 118 8.26 -30.99 20.40
CA ILE A 118 8.87 -32.11 21.15
C ILE A 118 7.92 -32.69 22.20
N ALA A 119 6.95 -31.90 22.69
CA ALA A 119 5.89 -32.34 23.59
C ALA A 119 4.69 -32.97 22.86
N GLY A 120 4.74 -33.12 21.53
CA GLY A 120 3.66 -33.72 20.73
C GLY A 120 2.41 -32.84 20.58
N ILE A 121 2.50 -31.54 20.84
CA ILE A 121 1.39 -30.61 20.67
C ILE A 121 1.26 -30.25 19.19
N SER A 122 0.10 -30.51 18.60
CA SER A 122 -0.16 -30.14 17.20
C SER A 122 -0.24 -28.62 17.04
N GLN A 123 0.14 -28.12 15.86
CA GLN A 123 0.01 -26.70 15.51
C GLN A 123 -1.42 -26.18 15.66
N GLN A 124 -2.44 -26.99 15.30
CA GLN A 124 -3.84 -26.63 15.48
C GLN A 124 -4.18 -26.35 16.95
N ARG A 125 -3.66 -27.15 17.88
CA ARG A 125 -3.87 -26.95 19.31
C ARG A 125 -3.11 -25.74 19.82
N LEU A 126 -1.89 -25.51 19.33
CA LEU A 126 -1.06 -24.36 19.71
C LEU A 126 -1.67 -23.02 19.26
N MET A 127 -2.33 -23.01 18.10
CA MET A 127 -2.97 -21.82 17.52
C MET A 127 -4.46 -21.69 17.85
N ALA A 128 -4.98 -22.54 18.74
CA ALA A 128 -6.37 -22.44 19.17
C ALA A 128 -6.63 -21.06 19.83
N PRO A 129 -7.80 -20.45 19.60
CA PRO A 129 -8.13 -19.16 20.20
C PRO A 129 -8.09 -19.26 21.73
N LEU A 130 -7.65 -18.18 22.38
CA LEU A 130 -7.67 -18.11 23.84
C LEU A 130 -9.10 -18.31 24.34
N PRO A 131 -9.30 -19.07 25.45
CA PRO A 131 -10.62 -19.27 26.01
C PRO A 131 -11.24 -17.91 26.38
N LYS A 132 -12.52 -17.73 26.07
CA LYS A 132 -13.26 -16.52 26.46
C LYS A 132 -13.27 -16.44 27.98
N VAL A 133 -12.53 -15.49 28.54
CA VAL A 133 -12.54 -15.22 29.98
C VAL A 133 -13.95 -14.74 30.34
N ARG A 134 -14.70 -15.54 31.11
CA ARG A 134 -15.90 -15.03 31.79
C ARG A 134 -15.42 -14.14 32.92
N ARG A 135 -15.42 -12.83 32.70
CA ARG A 135 -15.41 -11.88 33.81
C ARG A 135 -16.84 -11.89 34.37
N GLY A 136 -17.00 -12.52 35.52
CA GLY A 136 -18.23 -12.42 36.33
C GLY A 136 -18.39 -11.04 36.91
#